data_AF-A0A0G1X8Q3-F1
#
_entry.id   AF-A0A0G1X8Q3-F1
#
_cell.length_a   1.000
_cell.length_b   1.000
_cell.length_c   1.000
_cell.angle_alpha   90.00
_cell.angle_beta   90.00
_cell.angle_gamma   90.00
#
_symmetry.space_group_name_H-M   'P 1'
#
loop_
_entity.id
_entity.type
_entity.pdbx_description
1 polymer ?
#
loop_
_entity_poly.entity_id
_entity_poly.type
_entity_poly.pdbx_seq_one_letter_code
_entity_poly.pdbx_strand_id
1 'polypeptide(L)'
;SSPSLPALVAQYQMEDEWRLTVAGDLIFASNGAAGLSLFRFTGLTGTLLDVPYFSQIDPSWIEEVYDSADTLSLECEIFGGPNLGACGCAVTSAAMLLKYYGVDKSPDGFPTTPSILNNWLDENNGYNSFGGVMWPSIASYALQANANFGTQKIKFVGFGQSNDYLTLENDLMRGKPVILEEPHHFIVAKGIQENSYTINDPRWIDRLSLQSYGGGFLGMRRFEETQTDLSTLYISASTPTELFLIDSLGRRVGKDPNTGVIYFEIPNSYYGVESVIVDTSFDPPPSSVGNGIVTLFVINPTAGEFSLNAYEAGDDTQFSIAGYDRNGEISVQELLPGSSGDYEVSYSPEPGGQIEVAKEVEIDVKPRSEDNVIHSIKHGILPVAILTTPDFDAGNVDVLTIKAGSGQTTPFPICLSGETNGDIPIKGCDKITIEKKGRPDLDIIEILKFLTSF
;
A
#
# COMPACT_ATOMS: atom_id res chain seq x y z
N SER A 1 18.47 25.70 -32.73
CA SER A 1 19.23 24.68 -33.48
C SER A 1 18.39 23.42 -33.50
N SER A 2 18.09 22.91 -34.71
CA SER A 2 17.35 21.67 -34.89
C SER A 2 18.01 20.51 -34.13
N PRO A 3 17.26 19.55 -33.56
CA PRO A 3 17.86 18.36 -32.98
C PRO A 3 18.66 17.64 -34.07
N SER A 4 19.94 17.40 -33.79
CA SER A 4 20.84 16.69 -34.69
C SER A 4 20.26 15.30 -34.96
N LEU A 5 20.03 15.00 -36.24
CA LEU A 5 19.68 13.66 -36.69
C LEU A 5 20.73 12.66 -36.19
N PRO A 6 20.34 11.46 -35.75
CA PRO A 6 21.29 10.43 -35.33
C PRO A 6 22.29 10.16 -36.47
N ALA A 7 23.58 10.25 -36.14
CA ALA A 7 24.65 10.03 -37.09
C ALA A 7 24.66 8.56 -37.52
N LEU A 8 24.62 8.32 -38.83
CA LEU A 8 24.79 7.01 -39.44
C LEU A 8 26.22 6.52 -39.15
N VAL A 9 26.38 5.50 -38.32
CA VAL A 9 27.71 5.07 -37.83
C VAL A 9 28.39 4.11 -38.81
N ALA A 10 27.64 3.27 -39.53
CA ALA A 10 28.16 2.41 -40.61
C ALA A 10 27.02 1.80 -41.46
N GLN A 11 27.33 1.44 -42.70
CA GLN A 11 26.45 0.65 -43.58
C GLN A 11 27.28 -0.48 -44.22
N TYR A 12 26.81 -1.72 -44.09
CA TYR A 12 27.42 -2.89 -44.73
C TYR A 12 26.37 -3.55 -45.65
N GLN A 13 26.78 -3.85 -46.89
CA GLN A 13 26.02 -4.75 -47.78
C GLN A 13 26.60 -6.16 -47.67
N MET A 14 25.74 -7.13 -47.39
CA MET A 14 26.08 -8.56 -47.45
C MET A 14 25.43 -9.18 -48.71
N GLU A 15 25.95 -10.33 -49.16
CA GLU A 15 25.76 -10.87 -50.51
C GLU A 15 24.33 -11.27 -50.94
N ASP A 16 23.27 -11.02 -50.14
CA ASP A 16 21.89 -11.39 -50.49
C ASP A 16 20.86 -10.32 -50.09
N GLU A 17 20.80 -9.18 -50.77
CA GLU A 17 19.79 -8.10 -50.61
C GLU A 17 19.53 -7.54 -49.18
N TRP A 18 20.27 -7.99 -48.17
CA TRP A 18 20.17 -7.51 -46.80
C TRP A 18 20.84 -6.15 -46.68
N ARG A 19 20.10 -5.17 -46.16
CA ARG A 19 20.66 -3.89 -45.70
C ARG A 19 20.69 -3.89 -44.19
N LEU A 20 21.89 -3.71 -43.65
CA LEU A 20 22.11 -3.44 -42.23
C LEU A 20 22.36 -1.94 -42.04
N THR A 21 21.68 -1.32 -41.09
CA THR A 21 21.95 0.04 -40.65
C THR A 21 21.98 0.08 -39.13
N VAL A 22 22.94 0.81 -38.57
CA VAL A 22 23.08 0.99 -37.13
C VAL A 22 22.81 2.46 -36.80
N ALA A 23 21.93 2.69 -35.81
CA ALA A 23 21.69 4.02 -35.25
C ALA A 23 21.46 3.88 -33.73
N GLY A 24 22.41 4.37 -32.93
CA GLY A 24 22.37 4.19 -31.48
C GLY A 24 22.49 2.73 -31.05
N ASP A 25 21.60 2.29 -30.17
CA ASP A 25 21.45 0.92 -29.66
C ASP A 25 20.60 0.01 -30.58
N LEU A 26 20.22 0.50 -31.76
CA LEU A 26 19.36 -0.19 -32.72
C LEU A 26 20.14 -0.64 -33.96
N ILE A 27 19.94 -1.90 -34.32
CA ILE A 27 20.33 -2.51 -35.60
C ILE A 27 19.05 -2.73 -36.41
N PHE A 28 18.98 -2.05 -37.55
CA PHE A 28 17.94 -2.22 -38.54
C PHE A 28 18.44 -3.24 -39.57
N ALA A 29 17.77 -4.37 -39.67
CA ALA A 29 18.02 -5.38 -40.69
C ALA A 29 16.80 -5.48 -41.60
N SER A 30 16.95 -5.15 -42.87
CA SER A 30 15.87 -5.28 -43.85
C SER A 30 16.28 -6.18 -45.00
N ASN A 31 15.37 -7.06 -45.40
CA ASN A 31 15.43 -7.78 -46.67
C ASN A 31 14.13 -7.50 -47.45
N GLY A 32 14.26 -7.24 -48.76
CA GLY A 32 13.14 -6.89 -49.65
C GLY A 32 11.97 -7.88 -49.64
N ALA A 33 12.20 -9.15 -49.27
CA ALA A 33 11.18 -10.18 -49.17
C ALA A 33 10.66 -10.47 -47.74
N ALA A 34 11.47 -10.21 -46.70
CA ALA A 34 11.18 -10.63 -45.31
C ALA A 34 10.72 -9.49 -44.39
N GLY A 35 10.74 -8.24 -44.85
CA GLY A 35 10.36 -7.06 -44.07
C GLY A 35 11.52 -6.46 -43.26
N LEU A 36 11.17 -5.58 -42.30
CA LEU A 36 12.13 -4.91 -41.41
C LEU A 36 12.17 -5.64 -40.07
N SER A 37 13.35 -6.14 -39.70
CA SER A 37 13.65 -6.62 -38.35
C SER A 37 14.44 -5.55 -37.59
N LEU A 38 14.02 -5.30 -36.36
CA LEU A 38 14.67 -4.37 -35.44
C LEU A 38 15.31 -5.19 -34.31
N PHE A 39 16.64 -5.13 -34.21
CA PHE A 39 17.37 -5.71 -33.09
C PHE A 39 17.90 -4.58 -32.22
N ARG A 40 17.62 -4.63 -30.92
CA ARG A 40 18.25 -3.73 -29.96
C ARG A 40 19.46 -4.44 -29.37
N PHE A 41 20.65 -3.86 -29.48
CA PHE A 41 21.81 -4.37 -28.77
C PHE A 41 21.80 -3.78 -27.38
N THR A 42 21.45 -4.59 -26.37
CA THR A 42 21.49 -4.22 -24.95
C THR A 42 22.90 -4.35 -24.38
N GLY A 43 23.95 -4.13 -25.18
CA GLY A 43 25.32 -4.12 -24.66
C GLY A 43 25.43 -3.07 -23.58
N LEU A 44 25.38 -3.51 -22.32
CA LEU A 44 25.30 -2.67 -21.15
C LEU A 44 26.63 -1.93 -21.07
N THR A 45 26.64 -0.65 -21.44
CA THR A 45 27.68 0.24 -20.91
C THR A 45 27.51 0.15 -19.40
N GLY A 46 28.46 -0.53 -18.74
CA GLY A 46 28.34 -0.89 -17.34
C GLY A 46 27.97 0.36 -16.52
N THR A 47 26.83 0.29 -15.84
CA THR A 47 26.38 1.36 -14.95
C THR A 47 26.57 0.84 -13.55
N LEU A 48 27.35 1.50 -12.72
CA LEU A 48 27.51 1.14 -11.32
C LEU A 48 27.23 2.38 -10.48
N LEU A 49 26.19 2.29 -9.65
CA LEU A 49 25.79 3.34 -8.74
C LEU A 49 26.50 3.13 -7.40
N ASP A 50 27.01 4.21 -6.81
CA ASP A 50 27.69 4.17 -5.52
C ASP A 50 26.68 4.11 -4.35
N VAL A 51 25.84 3.08 -4.35
CA VAL A 51 24.89 2.82 -3.27
C VAL A 51 25.65 2.36 -2.03
N PRO A 52 25.59 3.11 -0.91
CA PRO A 52 26.22 2.71 0.34
C PRO A 52 25.68 1.37 0.83
N TYR A 53 26.54 0.55 1.42
CA TYR A 53 26.16 -0.75 1.96
C TYR A 53 25.83 -0.65 3.45
N PHE A 54 24.71 -1.22 3.85
CA PHE A 54 24.37 -1.53 5.23
C PHE A 54 24.06 -3.02 5.35
N SER A 55 24.44 -3.62 6.48
CA SER A 55 24.07 -5.00 6.79
C SER A 55 22.97 -5.04 7.84
N GLN A 56 21.93 -5.84 7.63
CA GLN A 56 20.88 -6.05 8.62
C GLN A 56 21.41 -6.81 9.86
N ILE A 57 22.53 -7.52 9.71
CA ILE A 57 23.23 -8.24 10.79
C ILE A 57 24.44 -7.50 11.36
N ASP A 58 24.49 -6.17 11.22
CA ASP A 58 25.50 -5.39 11.91
C ASP A 58 25.33 -5.54 13.44
N PRO A 59 26.40 -5.85 14.20
CA PRO A 59 26.32 -6.01 15.65
C PRO A 59 25.72 -4.81 16.40
N SER A 60 25.71 -3.63 15.78
CA SER A 60 25.15 -2.42 16.37
C SER A 60 23.63 -2.43 16.48
N TRP A 61 22.93 -3.21 15.65
CA TRP A 61 21.46 -3.23 15.61
C TRP A 61 20.82 -4.61 15.36
N ILE A 62 21.61 -5.67 15.14
CA ILE A 62 21.11 -7.01 14.82
C ILE A 62 20.05 -7.52 15.80
N GLU A 63 20.17 -7.17 17.09
CA GLU A 63 19.26 -7.60 18.16
C GLU A 63 18.12 -6.60 18.45
N GLU A 64 18.07 -5.45 17.77
CA GLU A 64 16.97 -4.49 17.93
C GLU A 64 15.67 -5.07 17.36
N VAL A 65 14.55 -4.81 18.05
CA VAL A 65 13.23 -5.27 17.63
C VAL A 65 12.89 -4.64 16.27
N TYR A 66 12.48 -5.47 15.32
CA TYR A 66 12.00 -5.01 14.02
C TYR A 66 10.53 -4.61 14.16
N ASP A 67 10.16 -3.39 13.74
CA ASP A 67 8.77 -2.91 13.90
C ASP A 67 8.29 -3.14 15.36
N SER A 68 7.10 -3.70 15.54
CA SER A 68 6.54 -4.22 16.79
C SER A 68 6.51 -5.76 16.78
N ALA A 69 7.47 -6.41 16.13
CA ALA A 69 7.51 -7.86 15.89
C ALA A 69 7.52 -8.73 17.15
N ASP A 70 7.80 -8.17 18.33
CA ASP A 70 7.71 -8.86 19.63
C ASP A 70 6.27 -8.92 20.17
N THR A 71 5.36 -8.11 19.61
CA THR A 71 3.92 -8.11 19.91
C THR A 71 3.08 -8.68 18.77
N LEU A 72 3.63 -8.72 17.56
CA LEU A 72 3.04 -9.32 16.38
C LEU A 72 3.50 -10.78 16.25
N SER A 73 2.62 -11.68 15.83
CA SER A 73 3.00 -13.05 15.46
C SER A 73 3.68 -13.06 14.09
N LEU A 74 4.83 -12.38 13.96
CA LEU A 74 5.61 -12.41 12.72
C LEU A 74 6.41 -13.70 12.63
N GLU A 75 6.49 -14.27 11.43
CA GLU A 75 7.25 -15.52 11.22
C GLU A 75 8.77 -15.34 11.31
N CYS A 76 9.24 -14.12 11.58
CA CYS A 76 10.59 -13.77 12.00
C CYS A 76 11.12 -14.64 13.15
N GLU A 77 10.23 -15.06 14.06
CA GLU A 77 10.58 -15.89 15.22
C GLU A 77 11.25 -17.23 14.83
N ILE A 78 10.88 -17.78 13.67
CA ILE A 78 11.40 -19.07 13.19
C ILE A 78 12.90 -18.96 12.81
N PHE A 79 13.42 -17.75 12.59
CA PHE A 79 14.68 -17.52 11.87
C PHE A 79 15.72 -16.69 12.62
N GLY A 80 15.52 -16.43 13.91
CA GLY A 80 16.48 -15.69 14.74
C GLY A 80 15.85 -14.72 15.74
N GLY A 81 14.52 -14.61 15.75
CA GLY A 81 13.76 -13.77 16.68
C GLY A 81 13.12 -12.55 16.00
N PRO A 82 12.33 -11.76 16.74
CA PRO A 82 11.62 -10.59 16.22
C PRO A 82 12.53 -9.36 16.02
N ASN A 83 13.72 -9.56 15.44
CA ASN A 83 14.77 -8.54 15.36
C ASN A 83 15.16 -8.16 13.92
N LEU A 84 15.89 -7.05 13.78
CA LEU A 84 16.42 -6.58 12.50
C LEU A 84 17.33 -7.62 11.81
N GLY A 85 18.06 -8.42 12.59
CA GLY A 85 18.89 -9.49 12.05
C GLY A 85 18.10 -10.50 11.23
N ALA A 86 16.92 -10.88 11.71
CA ALA A 86 16.01 -11.80 11.04
C ALA A 86 15.17 -11.08 9.97
N CYS A 87 14.48 -9.98 10.28
CA CYS A 87 13.45 -9.41 9.40
C CYS A 87 13.76 -8.06 8.77
N GLY A 88 14.96 -7.52 9.01
CA GLY A 88 15.33 -6.16 8.61
C GLY A 88 15.71 -5.97 7.14
N CYS A 89 15.46 -6.91 6.23
CA CYS A 89 15.93 -6.82 4.84
C CYS A 89 15.31 -5.63 4.08
N ALA A 90 14.01 -5.40 4.24
CA ALA A 90 13.28 -4.29 3.63
C ALA A 90 13.77 -2.93 4.15
N VAL A 91 13.79 -2.75 5.46
CA VAL A 91 14.21 -1.49 6.10
C VAL A 91 15.71 -1.20 5.88
N THR A 92 16.56 -2.22 5.89
CA THR A 92 17.99 -2.05 5.58
C THR A 92 18.19 -1.64 4.12
N SER A 93 17.44 -2.24 3.19
CA SER A 93 17.45 -1.85 1.78
C SER A 93 16.97 -0.41 1.56
N ALA A 94 15.90 0.01 2.27
CA ALA A 94 15.41 1.38 2.25
C ALA A 94 16.44 2.38 2.81
N ALA A 95 17.14 2.03 3.90
CA ALA A 95 18.20 2.86 4.47
C ALA A 95 19.38 3.07 3.50
N MET A 96 19.76 2.04 2.73
CA MET A 96 20.78 2.16 1.67
C MET A 96 20.35 3.14 0.57
N LEU A 97 19.08 3.08 0.16
CA LEU A 97 18.49 4.00 -0.83
C LEU A 97 18.41 5.45 -0.33
N LEU A 98 17.96 5.66 0.90
CA LEU A 98 17.92 6.98 1.53
C LEU A 98 19.31 7.60 1.56
N LYS A 99 20.34 6.85 1.97
CA LYS A 99 21.73 7.32 1.95
C LYS A 99 22.22 7.63 0.54
N TYR A 100 21.92 6.77 -0.44
CA TYR A 100 22.30 7.02 -1.83
C TYR A 100 21.74 8.34 -2.36
N TYR A 101 20.48 8.65 -2.04
CA TYR A 101 19.85 9.92 -2.43
C TYR A 101 20.34 11.12 -1.61
N GLY A 102 21.19 10.96 -0.60
CA GLY A 102 21.65 12.08 0.22
C GLY A 102 20.71 12.44 1.38
N VAL A 103 19.86 11.50 1.82
CA VAL A 103 19.14 11.58 3.09
C VAL A 103 20.06 11.05 4.18
N ASP A 104 21.05 11.85 4.55
CA ASP A 104 22.12 11.44 5.47
C ASP A 104 21.73 11.54 6.95
N LYS A 105 20.67 12.27 7.27
CA LYS A 105 20.12 12.44 8.61
C LYS A 105 18.64 12.04 8.70
N SER A 106 18.24 11.60 9.89
CA SER A 106 16.86 11.41 10.29
C SER A 106 16.16 12.73 10.59
N PRO A 107 14.82 12.72 10.71
CA PRO A 107 14.05 13.87 11.20
C PRO A 107 14.54 14.44 12.53
N ASP A 108 15.09 13.60 13.41
CA ASP A 108 15.66 14.01 14.71
C ASP A 108 17.16 14.35 14.67
N GLY A 109 17.78 14.26 13.48
CA GLY A 109 19.17 14.67 13.26
C GLY A 109 20.22 13.59 13.51
N PHE A 110 19.80 12.36 13.78
CA PHE A 110 20.70 11.20 13.85
C PHE A 110 21.14 10.76 12.45
N PRO A 111 22.28 10.07 12.28
CA PRO A 111 22.64 9.49 10.99
C PRO A 111 21.58 8.49 10.52
N THR A 112 21.20 8.53 9.24
CA THR A 112 20.32 7.51 8.66
C THR A 112 20.99 6.13 8.72
N THR A 113 20.41 5.19 9.44
CA THR A 113 20.86 3.79 9.56
C THR A 113 19.63 2.88 9.56
N PRO A 114 19.78 1.55 9.37
CA PRO A 114 18.65 0.63 9.48
C PRO A 114 17.92 0.75 10.82
N SER A 115 18.65 0.82 11.94
CA SER A 115 18.10 1.04 13.29
C SER A 115 17.29 2.33 13.39
N ILE A 116 17.87 3.47 13.00
CA ILE A 116 17.19 4.77 13.11
C ILE A 116 15.96 4.84 12.21
N LEU A 117 16.01 4.24 11.02
CA LEU A 117 14.85 4.17 10.13
C LEU A 117 13.77 3.25 10.70
N ASN A 118 14.15 2.08 11.23
CA ASN A 118 13.22 1.13 11.83
C ASN A 118 12.41 1.77 12.96
N ASN A 119 13.09 2.41 13.90
CA ASN A 119 12.43 3.04 15.05
C ASN A 119 11.54 4.20 14.62
N TRP A 120 11.98 5.00 13.64
CA TRP A 120 11.15 6.08 13.11
C TRP A 120 9.89 5.53 12.43
N LEU A 121 10.00 4.45 11.65
CA LEU A 121 8.85 3.83 11.01
C LEU A 121 7.85 3.30 12.05
N ASP A 122 8.32 2.59 13.07
CA ASP A 122 7.47 2.10 14.17
C ASP A 122 6.71 3.26 14.85
N GLU A 123 7.42 4.35 15.18
CA GLU A 123 6.83 5.52 15.85
C GLU A 123 5.90 6.36 14.94
N ASN A 124 5.94 6.19 13.62
CA ASN A 124 5.24 7.06 12.66
C ASN A 124 4.28 6.30 11.74
N ASN A 125 3.75 5.15 12.18
CA ASN A 125 2.87 4.29 11.37
C ASN A 125 3.52 3.99 10.01
N GLY A 126 4.78 3.59 10.02
CA GLY A 126 5.58 3.27 8.84
C GLY A 126 5.48 1.80 8.42
N TYR A 127 4.90 0.97 9.27
CA TYR A 127 4.61 -0.44 9.04
C TYR A 127 3.10 -0.67 8.98
N ASN A 128 2.70 -1.65 8.18
CA ASN A 128 1.34 -2.16 8.25
C ASN A 128 1.22 -3.19 9.39
N SER A 129 -0.01 -3.58 9.72
CA SER A 129 -0.33 -4.51 10.81
C SER A 129 0.27 -5.92 10.66
N PHE A 130 0.94 -6.20 9.53
CA PHE A 130 1.64 -7.45 9.21
C PHE A 130 3.17 -7.32 9.26
N GLY A 131 3.69 -6.20 9.76
CA GLY A 131 5.13 -5.91 9.79
C GLY A 131 5.73 -5.59 8.42
N GLY A 132 4.91 -5.33 7.40
CA GLY A 132 5.36 -4.88 6.09
C GLY A 132 5.64 -3.38 6.07
N VAL A 133 6.78 -2.97 5.49
CA VAL A 133 7.08 -1.54 5.29
C VAL A 133 6.02 -0.91 4.38
N MET A 134 5.36 0.14 4.86
CA MET A 134 4.56 1.01 3.99
C MET A 134 5.51 1.92 3.21
N TRP A 135 5.82 1.53 1.97
CA TRP A 135 6.85 2.18 1.14
C TRP A 135 6.72 3.70 0.97
N PRO A 136 5.51 4.32 0.94
CA PRO A 136 5.38 5.77 0.97
C PRO A 136 6.01 6.43 2.22
N SER A 137 6.02 5.76 3.37
CA SER A 137 6.61 6.28 4.62
C SER A 137 8.12 6.51 4.52
N ILE A 138 8.82 5.82 3.61
CA ILE A 138 10.23 6.10 3.32
C ILE A 138 10.40 7.50 2.72
N ALA A 139 9.44 7.96 1.91
CA ALA A 139 9.42 9.32 1.38
C ALA A 139 9.04 10.34 2.46
N SER A 140 8.12 10.00 3.36
CA SER A 140 7.77 10.83 4.52
C SER A 140 8.97 11.09 5.44
N TYR A 141 9.77 10.05 5.74
CA TYR A 141 11.02 10.16 6.47
C TYR A 141 11.97 11.19 5.81
N ALA A 142 12.17 11.05 4.50
CA ALA A 142 13.04 11.95 3.74
C ALA A 142 12.54 13.40 3.73
N LEU A 143 11.22 13.61 3.63
CA LEU A 143 10.65 14.95 3.66
C LEU A 143 10.81 15.62 5.03
N GLN A 144 10.55 14.91 6.12
CA GLN A 144 10.72 15.45 7.45
C GLN A 144 12.20 15.75 7.76
N ALA A 145 13.12 14.87 7.35
CA ALA A 145 14.55 15.13 7.42
C ALA A 145 14.95 16.38 6.60
N ASN A 146 14.37 16.55 5.41
CA ASN A 146 14.61 17.74 4.59
C ASN A 146 14.11 19.02 5.28
N ALA A 147 12.94 18.99 5.92
CA ALA A 147 12.38 20.14 6.62
C ALA A 147 13.31 20.65 7.74
N ASN A 148 13.97 19.72 8.44
CA ASN A 148 14.82 20.04 9.59
C ASN A 148 16.28 20.32 9.20
N PHE A 149 16.80 19.65 8.15
CA PHE A 149 18.24 19.66 7.85
C PHE A 149 18.59 19.91 6.37
N GLY A 150 17.61 20.07 5.49
CA GLY A 150 17.84 20.32 4.07
C GLY A 150 18.40 19.13 3.29
N THR A 151 18.23 17.90 3.78
CA THR A 151 18.58 16.66 3.07
C THR A 151 17.77 16.48 1.78
N GLN A 152 18.11 15.52 0.92
CA GLN A 152 17.34 15.30 -0.32
C GLN A 152 15.90 14.86 -0.03
N LYS A 153 14.95 15.26 -0.89
CA LYS A 153 13.59 14.70 -0.91
C LYS A 153 13.49 13.60 -1.94
N ILE A 154 12.80 12.52 -1.60
CA ILE A 154 12.49 11.43 -2.53
C ILE A 154 10.98 11.17 -2.53
N LYS A 155 10.48 10.49 -3.55
CA LYS A 155 9.13 9.93 -3.57
C LYS A 155 9.16 8.46 -3.94
N PHE A 156 8.17 7.74 -3.44
CA PHE A 156 7.83 6.41 -3.90
C PHE A 156 7.14 6.52 -5.26
N VAL A 157 7.60 5.77 -6.28
CA VAL A 157 7.02 5.81 -7.64
C VAL A 157 6.21 4.57 -7.99
N GLY A 158 6.05 3.65 -7.05
CA GLY A 158 5.26 2.45 -7.22
C GLY A 158 6.09 1.18 -7.31
N PHE A 159 5.37 0.09 -7.55
CA PHE A 159 5.96 -1.23 -7.71
C PHE A 159 6.27 -1.52 -9.18
N GLY A 160 7.28 -2.35 -9.39
CA GLY A 160 7.54 -2.99 -10.68
C GLY A 160 7.14 -4.45 -10.65
N GLN A 161 6.84 -5.01 -11.82
CA GLN A 161 6.46 -6.40 -11.99
C GLN A 161 7.67 -7.33 -11.84
N SER A 162 7.40 -8.61 -11.54
CA SER A 162 8.42 -9.66 -11.57
C SER A 162 9.17 -9.66 -12.90
N ASN A 163 10.49 -9.72 -12.84
CA ASN A 163 11.37 -9.83 -14.00
C ASN A 163 11.15 -8.76 -15.08
N ASP A 164 10.63 -7.58 -14.73
CA ASP A 164 10.57 -6.43 -15.63
C ASP A 164 11.97 -5.78 -15.76
N TYR A 165 12.85 -6.49 -16.47
CA TYR A 165 14.22 -6.07 -16.73
C TYR A 165 14.29 -4.75 -17.50
N LEU A 166 13.33 -4.47 -18.37
CA LEU A 166 13.31 -3.22 -19.15
C LEU A 166 13.17 -2.01 -18.22
N THR A 167 12.27 -2.09 -17.23
CA THR A 167 12.12 -1.03 -16.22
C THR A 167 13.34 -0.97 -15.31
N LEU A 168 13.86 -2.11 -14.86
CA LEU A 168 15.06 -2.15 -14.02
C LEU A 168 16.28 -1.51 -14.69
N GLU A 169 16.61 -1.90 -15.92
CA GLU A 169 17.71 -1.33 -16.69
C GLU A 169 17.54 0.18 -16.89
N ASN A 170 16.32 0.61 -17.19
CA ASN A 170 15.97 2.00 -17.40
C ASN A 170 16.20 2.86 -16.14
N ASP A 171 15.78 2.38 -14.98
CA ASP A 171 16.01 3.06 -13.71
C ASP A 171 17.50 3.14 -13.38
N LEU A 172 18.21 2.02 -13.49
CA LEU A 172 19.64 1.96 -13.21
C LEU A 172 20.45 2.89 -14.13
N MET A 173 20.16 2.90 -15.44
CA MET A 173 20.77 3.82 -16.41
C MET A 173 20.45 5.29 -16.12
N ARG A 174 19.37 5.58 -15.40
CA ARG A 174 18.98 6.91 -14.94
C ARG A 174 19.50 7.26 -13.54
N GLY A 175 20.38 6.44 -12.99
CA GLY A 175 20.95 6.69 -11.67
C GLY A 175 19.98 6.41 -10.53
N LYS A 176 18.98 5.55 -10.73
CA LYS A 176 17.99 5.19 -9.72
C LYS A 176 18.20 3.72 -9.31
N PRO A 177 18.79 3.45 -8.13
CA PRO A 177 18.84 2.10 -7.61
C PRO A 177 17.42 1.65 -7.23
N VAL A 178 17.20 0.33 -7.24
CA VAL A 178 15.88 -0.27 -7.10
C VAL A 178 15.94 -1.35 -6.03
N ILE A 179 14.97 -1.38 -5.10
CA ILE A 179 14.84 -2.54 -4.20
C ILE A 179 14.14 -3.63 -4.99
N LEU A 180 14.75 -4.79 -5.10
CA LEU A 180 14.16 -5.99 -5.68
C LEU A 180 13.60 -6.86 -4.56
N GLU A 181 12.42 -7.41 -4.81
CA GLU A 181 11.80 -8.44 -4.00
C GLU A 181 12.24 -9.81 -4.51
N GLU A 182 12.79 -10.62 -3.62
CA GLU A 182 13.04 -12.04 -3.77
C GLU A 182 12.05 -12.81 -2.87
N PRO A 183 11.88 -14.13 -3.02
CA PRO A 183 11.07 -14.91 -2.07
C PRO A 183 11.44 -14.57 -0.62
N HIS A 184 10.52 -13.86 0.03
CA HIS A 184 10.63 -13.35 1.40
C HIS A 184 11.83 -12.46 1.74
N HIS A 185 12.59 -11.97 0.75
CA HIS A 185 13.80 -11.18 0.95
C HIS A 185 13.80 -9.91 0.10
N PHE A 186 14.54 -8.88 0.54
CA PHE A 186 14.70 -7.64 -0.21
C PHE A 186 16.19 -7.30 -0.37
N ILE A 187 16.57 -6.93 -1.59
CA ILE A 187 17.94 -6.56 -1.97
C ILE A 187 17.93 -5.28 -2.79
N VAL A 188 19.06 -4.56 -2.89
CA VAL A 188 19.14 -3.35 -3.71
C VAL A 188 19.93 -3.61 -4.99
N ALA A 189 19.28 -3.54 -6.13
CA ALA A 189 19.96 -3.44 -7.42
C ALA A 189 20.62 -2.07 -7.57
N LYS A 190 21.92 -2.08 -7.84
CA LYS A 190 22.78 -0.88 -7.87
C LYS A 190 23.58 -0.73 -9.15
N GLY A 191 23.35 -1.57 -10.14
CA GLY A 191 24.10 -1.46 -11.37
C GLY A 191 23.87 -2.59 -12.33
N ILE A 192 24.43 -2.42 -13.51
CA ILE A 192 24.36 -3.31 -14.63
C ILE A 192 25.78 -3.68 -15.03
N GLN A 193 26.11 -4.97 -15.00
CA GLN A 193 27.45 -5.47 -15.29
C GLN A 193 27.37 -6.75 -16.13
N GLU A 194 28.03 -6.72 -17.30
CA GLU A 194 28.07 -7.84 -18.25
C GLU A 194 26.67 -8.34 -18.63
N ASN A 195 26.24 -9.46 -18.06
CA ASN A 195 24.96 -10.13 -18.32
C ASN A 195 24.07 -10.21 -17.06
N SER A 196 24.34 -9.38 -16.05
CA SER A 196 23.67 -9.39 -14.76
C SER A 196 23.56 -8.00 -14.16
N TYR A 197 22.90 -7.93 -12.99
CA TYR A 197 22.76 -6.76 -12.17
C TYR A 197 23.61 -6.92 -10.91
N THR A 198 24.40 -5.91 -10.59
CA THR A 198 25.12 -5.83 -9.33
C THR A 198 24.15 -5.44 -8.22
N ILE A 199 24.27 -6.05 -7.05
CA ILE A 199 23.36 -5.81 -5.92
C ILE A 199 24.12 -5.47 -4.64
N ASN A 200 23.45 -4.79 -3.72
CA ASN A 200 23.77 -4.82 -2.29
C ASN A 200 22.73 -5.71 -1.60
N ASP A 201 23.19 -6.74 -0.92
CA ASP A 201 22.34 -7.64 -0.16
C ASP A 201 22.47 -7.36 1.35
N PRO A 202 21.39 -6.95 2.03
CA PRO A 202 21.43 -6.63 3.46
C PRO A 202 21.99 -7.74 4.36
N ARG A 203 21.83 -9.01 3.99
CA ARG A 203 22.18 -10.16 4.81
C ARG A 203 23.53 -10.77 4.42
N TRP A 204 23.81 -10.83 3.11
CA TRP A 204 24.98 -11.51 2.56
C TRP A 204 25.90 -10.56 1.78
N ILE A 205 26.90 -10.02 2.46
CA ILE A 205 27.86 -9.09 1.85
C ILE A 205 28.62 -9.68 0.63
N ASP A 206 28.69 -11.00 0.52
CA ASP A 206 29.34 -11.72 -0.57
C ASP A 206 28.42 -11.99 -1.78
N ARG A 207 27.10 -11.77 -1.65
CA ARG A 207 26.16 -11.79 -2.78
C ARG A 207 26.18 -10.45 -3.50
N LEU A 208 27.06 -10.34 -4.48
CA LEU A 208 27.30 -9.10 -5.23
C LEU A 208 26.50 -8.99 -6.53
N SER A 209 25.77 -10.05 -6.91
CA SER A 209 25.06 -10.12 -8.18
C SER A 209 23.70 -10.81 -8.01
N LEU A 210 22.71 -10.36 -8.79
CA LEU A 210 21.39 -10.99 -8.86
C LEU A 210 21.45 -12.48 -9.27
N GLN A 211 22.57 -12.95 -9.80
CA GLN A 211 22.76 -14.34 -10.20
C GLN A 211 22.84 -15.27 -8.99
N SER A 212 23.12 -14.73 -7.81
CA SER A 212 22.94 -15.43 -6.53
C SER A 212 21.49 -15.88 -6.30
N TYR A 213 20.53 -15.28 -7.00
CA TYR A 213 19.10 -15.55 -6.98
C TYR A 213 18.59 -16.17 -8.29
N GLY A 214 19.49 -16.76 -9.09
CA GLY A 214 19.13 -17.29 -10.41
C GLY A 214 18.88 -16.22 -11.48
N GLY A 215 19.16 -14.94 -11.15
CA GLY A 215 19.06 -13.81 -12.07
C GLY A 215 17.66 -13.21 -12.21
N GLY A 216 16.65 -13.75 -11.50
CA GLY A 216 15.29 -13.22 -11.49
C GLY A 216 14.95 -12.46 -10.22
N PHE A 217 13.76 -11.85 -10.20
CA PHE A 217 13.15 -11.18 -9.04
C PHE A 217 11.62 -11.18 -9.13
N LEU A 218 10.92 -11.07 -8.00
CA LEU A 218 9.46 -11.12 -7.86
C LEU A 218 8.79 -9.74 -8.01
N GLY A 219 9.49 -8.67 -7.69
CA GLY A 219 8.93 -7.32 -7.74
C GLY A 219 9.98 -6.25 -7.53
N MET A 220 9.57 -5.00 -7.66
CA MET A 220 10.44 -3.84 -7.42
C MET A 220 9.77 -2.84 -6.48
N ARG A 221 10.57 -2.13 -5.68
CA ARG A 221 10.18 -0.89 -4.97
C ARG A 221 11.06 0.23 -5.49
N ARG A 222 10.42 1.22 -6.10
CA ARG A 222 11.09 2.23 -6.91
C ARG A 222 10.93 3.58 -6.24
N PHE A 223 12.03 4.34 -6.23
CA PHE A 223 12.09 5.69 -5.67
C PHE A 223 12.83 6.61 -6.63
N GLU A 224 12.52 7.90 -6.56
CA GLU A 224 13.28 8.94 -7.26
C GLU A 224 13.32 10.23 -6.46
N GLU A 225 14.28 11.10 -6.76
CA GLU A 225 14.30 12.47 -6.24
C GLU A 225 13.02 13.22 -6.63
N THR A 226 12.48 14.01 -5.71
CA THR A 226 11.32 14.85 -5.97
C THR A 226 11.50 16.24 -5.38
N GLN A 227 10.64 17.16 -5.79
CA GLN A 227 10.47 18.44 -5.12
C GLN A 227 9.09 18.59 -4.47
N THR A 228 8.15 17.68 -4.76
CA THR A 228 6.74 17.83 -4.36
C THR A 228 5.98 16.51 -4.37
N ASP A 229 4.82 16.55 -3.72
CA ASP A 229 3.69 15.62 -3.77
C ASP A 229 4.00 14.15 -3.47
N LEU A 230 3.92 13.81 -2.18
CA LEU A 230 4.02 12.45 -1.66
C LEU A 230 2.65 11.77 -1.48
N SER A 231 1.57 12.41 -1.95
CA SER A 231 0.22 11.97 -1.68
C SER A 231 -0.05 10.58 -2.24
N THR A 232 -0.58 9.68 -1.40
CA THR A 232 -0.80 8.27 -1.72
C THR A 232 -2.00 7.76 -0.94
N LEU A 233 -2.90 7.03 -1.59
CA LEU A 233 -3.87 6.17 -0.90
C LEU A 233 -3.30 4.75 -0.88
N TYR A 234 -3.17 4.13 0.29
CA TYR A 234 -2.55 2.82 0.47
C TYR A 234 -3.47 1.92 1.30
N ILE A 235 -3.74 0.73 0.81
CA ILE A 235 -4.66 -0.23 1.42
C ILE A 235 -3.96 -1.57 1.50
N SER A 236 -3.97 -2.19 2.68
CA SER A 236 -3.40 -3.52 2.89
C SER A 236 -4.35 -4.42 3.67
N ALA A 237 -4.40 -5.69 3.27
CA ALA A 237 -5.19 -6.73 3.93
C ALA A 237 -4.46 -8.08 3.84
N SER A 238 -4.63 -8.97 4.81
CA SER A 238 -4.11 -10.34 4.66
C SER A 238 -4.96 -11.15 3.68
N THR A 239 -4.35 -12.05 2.92
CA THR A 239 -5.12 -13.03 2.15
C THR A 239 -5.93 -13.92 3.12
N PRO A 240 -7.12 -14.41 2.75
CA PRO A 240 -7.69 -14.42 1.40
C PRO A 240 -8.47 -13.16 1.00
N THR A 241 -8.43 -12.07 1.76
CA THR A 241 -9.14 -10.84 1.38
C THR A 241 -8.70 -10.32 0.02
N GLU A 242 -9.66 -10.03 -0.84
CA GLU A 242 -9.44 -9.38 -2.13
C GLU A 242 -10.02 -7.96 -2.07
N LEU A 243 -9.41 -7.04 -2.84
CA LEU A 243 -9.78 -5.61 -2.83
C LEU A 243 -10.22 -5.15 -4.22
N PHE A 244 -11.25 -4.31 -4.24
CA PHE A 244 -11.74 -3.65 -5.44
C PHE A 244 -12.11 -2.20 -5.15
N LEU A 245 -11.38 -1.27 -5.74
CA LEU A 245 -11.53 0.17 -5.52
C LEU A 245 -12.05 0.86 -6.79
N ILE A 246 -13.03 1.74 -6.62
CA ILE A 246 -13.61 2.59 -7.67
C ILE A 246 -13.45 4.04 -7.24
N ASP A 247 -12.91 4.89 -8.12
CA ASP A 247 -12.84 6.32 -7.85
C ASP A 247 -14.11 7.10 -8.24
N SER A 248 -14.14 8.39 -7.90
CA SER A 248 -15.24 9.32 -8.24
C SER A 248 -15.54 9.48 -9.73
N LEU A 249 -14.64 9.03 -10.63
CA LEU A 249 -14.86 9.01 -12.08
C LEU A 249 -15.36 7.65 -12.60
N GLY A 250 -15.53 6.66 -11.71
CA GLY A 250 -15.95 5.30 -12.05
C GLY A 250 -14.82 4.43 -12.60
N ARG A 251 -13.55 4.84 -12.44
CA ARG A 251 -12.39 4.03 -12.85
C ARG A 251 -12.08 3.01 -11.76
N ARG A 252 -11.65 1.82 -12.15
CA ARG A 252 -11.47 0.65 -11.26
C ARG A 252 -10.02 0.25 -11.08
N VAL A 253 -9.66 -0.23 -9.89
CA VAL A 253 -8.43 -0.98 -9.62
C VAL A 253 -8.71 -2.12 -8.65
N GLY A 254 -8.03 -3.25 -8.82
CA GLY A 254 -8.24 -4.45 -8.01
C GLY A 254 -9.10 -5.50 -8.71
N LYS A 255 -9.47 -6.55 -7.97
CA LYS A 255 -10.17 -7.72 -8.51
C LYS A 255 -11.69 -7.55 -8.33
N ASP A 256 -12.42 -7.49 -9.43
CA ASP A 256 -13.88 -7.33 -9.40
C ASP A 256 -14.55 -8.59 -8.81
N PRO A 257 -15.36 -8.48 -7.74
CA PRO A 257 -15.98 -9.62 -7.07
C PRO A 257 -16.98 -10.39 -7.95
N ASN A 258 -17.57 -9.74 -8.96
CA ASN A 258 -18.60 -10.36 -9.81
C ASN A 258 -17.99 -11.13 -10.98
N THR A 259 -16.87 -10.66 -11.50
CA THR A 259 -16.26 -11.18 -12.74
C THR A 259 -14.92 -11.88 -12.51
N GLY A 260 -14.26 -11.62 -11.38
CA GLY A 260 -12.90 -12.07 -11.09
C GLY A 260 -11.82 -11.37 -11.92
N VAL A 261 -12.18 -10.36 -12.72
CA VAL A 261 -11.25 -9.61 -13.57
C VAL A 261 -10.50 -8.58 -12.73
N ILE A 262 -9.18 -8.51 -12.92
CA ILE A 262 -8.33 -7.48 -12.32
C ILE A 262 -8.28 -6.24 -13.22
N TYR A 263 -8.53 -5.08 -12.65
CA TYR A 263 -8.50 -3.78 -13.32
C TYR A 263 -7.33 -2.91 -12.85
N PHE A 264 -6.87 -2.02 -13.74
CA PHE A 264 -5.85 -0.98 -13.50
C PHE A 264 -6.21 0.31 -14.25
N GLU A 265 -7.46 0.76 -14.13
CA GLU A 265 -7.98 1.92 -14.85
C GLU A 265 -7.70 3.25 -14.13
N ILE A 266 -7.54 3.20 -12.79
CA ILE A 266 -7.08 4.36 -12.02
C ILE A 266 -5.59 4.61 -12.35
N PRO A 267 -5.20 5.81 -12.79
CA PRO A 267 -3.80 6.11 -13.08
C PRO A 267 -2.91 5.95 -11.85
N ASN A 268 -1.66 5.51 -12.07
CA ASN A 268 -0.65 5.30 -11.03
C ASN A 268 -1.13 4.41 -9.88
N SER A 269 -2.00 3.45 -10.19
CA SER A 269 -2.50 2.48 -9.23
C SER A 269 -1.77 1.14 -9.32
N TYR A 270 -1.86 0.37 -8.24
CA TYR A 270 -1.32 -0.97 -8.12
C TYR A 270 -2.30 -1.86 -7.38
N TYR A 271 -2.26 -3.15 -7.71
CA TYR A 271 -2.94 -4.24 -7.04
C TYR A 271 -2.08 -5.49 -7.15
N GLY A 272 -1.84 -6.17 -6.04
CA GLY A 272 -1.12 -7.44 -6.03
C GLY A 272 -0.96 -8.02 -4.64
N VAL A 273 -0.39 -9.21 -4.58
CA VAL A 273 -0.09 -9.91 -3.31
C VAL A 273 1.42 -9.85 -3.09
N GLU A 274 1.83 -9.19 -2.01
CA GLU A 274 3.19 -9.24 -1.50
C GLU A 274 3.35 -10.48 -0.61
N SER A 275 4.52 -11.11 -0.66
CA SER A 275 4.84 -12.18 0.30
C SER A 275 5.01 -11.58 1.68
N VAL A 276 4.61 -12.30 2.73
CA VAL A 276 4.98 -11.92 4.09
C VAL A 276 6.51 -11.87 4.22
N ILE A 277 7.02 -10.87 4.95
CA ILE A 277 8.45 -10.71 5.19
C ILE A 277 8.89 -11.82 6.14
N VAL A 278 9.71 -12.73 5.64
CA VAL A 278 10.15 -13.91 6.37
C VAL A 278 11.60 -14.22 5.97
N ASP A 279 12.50 -14.47 6.91
CA ASP A 279 13.84 -14.92 6.51
C ASP A 279 13.84 -16.41 6.15
N THR A 280 13.43 -16.75 4.93
CA THR A 280 13.47 -18.15 4.47
C THR A 280 14.86 -18.67 4.10
N SER A 281 15.93 -18.01 4.53
CA SER A 281 17.30 -18.44 4.24
C SER A 281 17.77 -19.68 5.00
N PHE A 282 16.92 -20.21 5.87
CA PHE A 282 17.12 -21.51 6.48
C PHE A 282 16.54 -22.59 5.55
N ASP A 283 17.42 -23.45 5.06
CA ASP A 283 17.05 -24.61 4.25
C ASP A 283 16.55 -25.74 5.16
N PRO A 284 15.32 -26.26 4.97
CA PRO A 284 14.32 -25.85 3.98
C PRO A 284 13.38 -24.75 4.47
N PRO A 285 12.86 -23.90 3.55
CA PRO A 285 11.81 -22.95 3.89
C PRO A 285 10.58 -23.69 4.43
N PRO A 286 9.93 -23.21 5.52
CA PRO A 286 8.73 -23.84 6.03
C PRO A 286 7.62 -23.81 4.97
N SER A 287 6.95 -24.94 4.81
CA SER A 287 5.92 -25.18 3.78
C SER A 287 4.57 -24.51 4.05
N SER A 288 4.47 -23.65 5.06
CA SER A 288 3.25 -22.94 5.45
C SER A 288 3.57 -21.55 5.98
N VAL A 289 4.36 -20.80 5.22
CA VAL A 289 4.53 -19.37 5.45
C VAL A 289 3.21 -18.68 5.15
N GLY A 290 2.79 -17.82 6.07
CA GLY A 290 1.49 -17.19 6.15
C GLY A 290 0.95 -16.64 4.84
N ASN A 291 -0.37 -16.57 4.81
CA ASN A 291 -1.17 -15.88 3.83
C ASN A 291 -0.54 -14.51 3.49
N GLY A 292 -0.26 -14.24 2.20
CA GLY A 292 0.37 -13.00 1.74
C GLY A 292 -0.42 -11.75 2.09
N ILE A 293 0.14 -10.58 1.78
CA ILE A 293 -0.51 -9.29 2.01
C ILE A 293 -1.02 -8.79 0.66
N VAL A 294 -2.33 -8.64 0.53
CA VAL A 294 -2.93 -7.94 -0.60
C VAL A 294 -2.71 -6.45 -0.42
N THR A 295 -1.99 -5.86 -1.37
CA THR A 295 -1.65 -4.44 -1.39
C THR A 295 -2.34 -3.78 -2.59
N LEU A 296 -3.05 -2.69 -2.31
CA LEU A 296 -3.62 -1.80 -3.31
C LEU A 296 -3.19 -0.38 -2.97
N PHE A 297 -2.66 0.36 -3.94
CA PHE A 297 -2.40 1.78 -3.74
C PHE A 297 -2.68 2.62 -4.98
N VAL A 298 -2.84 3.93 -4.77
CA VAL A 298 -2.93 4.94 -5.82
C VAL A 298 -1.97 6.07 -5.47
N ILE A 299 -0.99 6.33 -6.34
CA ILE A 299 -0.04 7.44 -6.17
C ILE A 299 -0.61 8.71 -6.79
N ASN A 300 -0.51 9.80 -6.05
CA ASN A 300 -1.13 11.08 -6.34
C ASN A 300 -2.63 10.98 -6.68
N PRO A 301 -3.46 10.40 -5.79
CA PRO A 301 -4.90 10.34 -6.01
C PRO A 301 -5.51 11.74 -6.05
N THR A 302 -6.58 11.91 -6.82
CA THR A 302 -7.40 13.13 -6.72
C THR A 302 -8.23 13.07 -5.44
N ALA A 303 -8.42 14.22 -4.79
CA ALA A 303 -9.32 14.33 -3.64
C ALA A 303 -10.74 13.86 -3.99
N GLY A 304 -11.41 13.19 -3.06
CA GLY A 304 -12.81 12.80 -3.21
C GLY A 304 -13.13 11.46 -2.55
N GLU A 305 -14.31 10.96 -2.88
CA GLU A 305 -14.83 9.68 -2.39
C GLU A 305 -14.40 8.53 -3.30
N PHE A 306 -14.01 7.43 -2.68
CA PHE A 306 -13.74 6.16 -3.32
C PHE A 306 -14.69 5.10 -2.76
N SER A 307 -15.18 4.21 -3.61
CA SER A 307 -15.93 3.03 -3.19
C SER A 307 -14.97 1.85 -3.15
N LEU A 308 -14.84 1.23 -1.99
CA LEU A 308 -13.96 0.09 -1.74
C LEU A 308 -14.79 -1.12 -1.36
N ASN A 309 -14.70 -2.19 -2.14
CA ASN A 309 -15.24 -3.50 -1.78
C ASN A 309 -14.09 -4.38 -1.30
N ALA A 310 -14.19 -4.87 -0.05
CA ALA A 310 -13.28 -5.85 0.53
C ALA A 310 -14.06 -7.15 0.76
N TYR A 311 -13.62 -8.25 0.15
CA TYR A 311 -14.39 -9.50 0.17
C TYR A 311 -13.48 -10.72 0.34
N GLU A 312 -14.07 -11.87 0.65
CA GLU A 312 -13.32 -13.10 1.02
C GLU A 312 -12.47 -12.95 2.30
N ALA A 313 -12.78 -11.96 3.16
CA ALA A 313 -12.12 -11.83 4.46
C ALA A 313 -12.46 -13.03 5.36
N GLY A 314 -11.44 -13.66 5.92
CA GLY A 314 -11.58 -14.63 7.01
C GLY A 314 -11.70 -13.94 8.37
N ASP A 315 -12.21 -14.64 9.37
CA ASP A 315 -12.56 -14.10 10.70
C ASP A 315 -11.43 -13.32 11.40
N ASP A 316 -10.16 -13.69 11.16
CA ASP A 316 -8.99 -13.06 11.78
C ASP A 316 -8.25 -12.08 10.84
N THR A 317 -8.84 -11.76 9.69
CA THR A 317 -8.18 -10.95 8.66
C THR A 317 -8.07 -9.49 9.09
N GLN A 318 -6.84 -9.00 9.24
CA GLN A 318 -6.60 -7.58 9.48
C GLN A 318 -6.68 -6.78 8.16
N PHE A 319 -7.00 -5.51 8.30
CA PHE A 319 -7.26 -4.63 7.17
C PHE A 319 -7.00 -3.18 7.58
N SER A 320 -6.20 -2.48 6.79
CA SER A 320 -5.80 -1.10 7.07
C SER A 320 -5.95 -0.23 5.82
N ILE A 321 -6.43 1.01 6.02
CA ILE A 321 -6.48 2.05 5.00
C ILE A 321 -5.64 3.22 5.49
N ALA A 322 -4.65 3.62 4.70
CA ALA A 322 -3.78 4.75 4.98
C ALA A 322 -3.88 5.81 3.87
N GLY A 323 -4.06 7.06 4.27
CA GLY A 323 -3.95 8.24 3.42
C GLY A 323 -2.69 9.03 3.75
N TYR A 324 -1.84 9.25 2.74
CA TYR A 324 -0.71 10.18 2.81
C TYR A 324 -1.11 11.47 2.11
N ASP A 325 -0.89 12.60 2.77
CA ASP A 325 -1.07 13.91 2.14
C ASP A 325 0.14 14.30 1.27
N ARG A 326 0.10 15.50 0.68
CA ARG A 326 1.20 16.03 -0.15
C ARG A 326 2.54 16.21 0.58
N ASN A 327 2.49 16.33 1.90
CA ASN A 327 3.64 16.39 2.80
C ASN A 327 4.02 14.99 3.35
N GLY A 328 3.37 13.93 2.89
CA GLY A 328 3.61 12.59 3.39
C GLY A 328 3.23 12.40 4.86
N GLU A 329 2.43 13.30 5.44
CA GLU A 329 1.80 13.03 6.74
C GLU A 329 0.77 11.92 6.52
N ILE A 330 0.80 10.91 7.38
CA ILE A 330 -0.04 9.72 7.28
C ILE A 330 -1.23 9.83 8.23
N SER A 331 -2.40 9.43 7.74
CA SER A 331 -3.62 9.18 8.50
C SER A 331 -4.02 7.73 8.24
N VAL A 332 -4.20 6.93 9.30
CA VAL A 332 -4.49 5.49 9.20
C VAL A 332 -5.82 5.18 9.87
N GLN A 333 -6.63 4.34 9.22
CA GLN A 333 -7.79 3.71 9.80
C GLN A 333 -7.61 2.19 9.75
N GLU A 334 -7.40 1.58 10.91
CA GLU A 334 -7.46 0.14 11.09
C GLU A 334 -8.93 -0.29 11.19
N LEU A 335 -9.31 -1.36 10.49
CA LEU A 335 -10.63 -1.97 10.62
C LEU A 335 -10.56 -3.22 11.50
N LEU A 336 -11.70 -3.62 12.06
CA LEU A 336 -11.79 -4.81 12.91
C LEU A 336 -11.39 -6.08 12.12
N PRO A 337 -10.77 -7.08 12.76
CA PRO A 337 -10.51 -8.37 12.11
C PRO A 337 -11.78 -8.97 11.50
N GLY A 338 -11.67 -9.51 10.29
CA GLY A 338 -12.79 -10.09 9.55
C GLY A 338 -13.72 -9.05 8.88
N SER A 339 -13.36 -7.77 8.95
CA SER A 339 -14.09 -6.71 8.24
C SER A 339 -14.13 -6.99 6.74
N SER A 340 -15.35 -7.05 6.18
CA SER A 340 -15.62 -7.19 4.74
C SER A 340 -16.77 -6.28 4.32
N GLY A 341 -17.15 -6.30 3.05
CA GLY A 341 -18.25 -5.50 2.50
C GLY A 341 -17.79 -4.22 1.80
N ASP A 342 -18.76 -3.31 1.64
CA ASP A 342 -18.61 -2.05 0.93
C ASP A 342 -18.28 -0.90 1.90
N TYR A 343 -17.24 -0.16 1.58
CA TYR A 343 -16.75 1.01 2.29
C TYR A 343 -16.73 2.23 1.36
N GLU A 344 -17.05 3.39 1.92
CA GLU A 344 -16.84 4.69 1.31
C GLU A 344 -15.62 5.32 1.98
N VAL A 345 -14.61 5.65 1.18
CA VAL A 345 -13.32 6.18 1.64
C VAL A 345 -13.19 7.60 1.13
N SER A 346 -13.26 8.56 2.05
CA SER A 346 -13.04 9.97 1.76
C SER A 346 -11.56 10.29 1.91
N TYR A 347 -10.95 10.81 0.84
CA TYR A 347 -9.53 11.11 0.80
C TYR A 347 -9.26 12.55 0.36
N SER A 348 -8.28 13.19 1.02
CA SER A 348 -7.75 14.49 0.65
C SER A 348 -6.22 14.48 0.63
N PRO A 349 -5.57 14.89 -0.48
CA PRO A 349 -4.12 15.02 -0.57
C PRO A 349 -3.61 16.34 0.02
N GLU A 350 -4.50 17.24 0.46
CA GLU A 350 -4.08 18.53 1.01
C GLU A 350 -3.41 18.37 2.39
N PRO A 351 -2.37 19.16 2.70
CA PRO A 351 -1.67 19.08 3.98
C PRO A 351 -2.59 19.05 5.21
N GLY A 352 -2.40 18.05 6.08
CA GLY A 352 -3.23 17.79 7.26
C GLY A 352 -4.54 17.04 6.98
N GLY A 353 -4.77 16.60 5.73
CA GLY A 353 -5.90 15.76 5.36
C GLY A 353 -5.92 14.46 6.15
N GLN A 354 -7.10 14.06 6.63
CA GLN A 354 -7.31 12.80 7.32
C GLN A 354 -8.10 11.86 6.41
N ILE A 355 -7.80 10.57 6.48
CA ILE A 355 -8.62 9.55 5.81
C ILE A 355 -9.90 9.36 6.64
N GLU A 356 -11.06 9.32 5.99
CA GLU A 356 -12.31 8.96 6.63
C GLU A 356 -12.87 7.72 5.93
N VAL A 357 -13.28 6.72 6.71
CA VAL A 357 -13.84 5.47 6.20
C VAL A 357 -15.22 5.29 6.79
N ALA A 358 -16.22 5.20 5.92
CA ALA A 358 -17.60 4.95 6.29
C ALA A 358 -18.05 3.60 5.76
N LYS A 359 -18.91 2.93 6.52
CA LYS A 359 -19.60 1.71 6.11
C LYS A 359 -21.10 1.95 6.15
N GLU A 360 -21.79 1.55 5.10
CA GLU A 360 -23.25 1.53 5.13
C GLU A 360 -23.71 0.31 5.92
N VAL A 361 -24.56 0.54 6.92
CA VAL A 361 -25.10 -0.53 7.77
C VAL A 361 -26.62 -0.53 7.70
N GLU A 362 -27.19 -1.74 7.73
CA GLU A 362 -28.63 -1.89 7.80
C GLU A 362 -29.16 -1.46 9.16
N ILE A 363 -30.35 -0.84 9.13
CA ILE A 363 -31.08 -0.43 10.32
C ILE A 363 -32.47 -1.07 10.33
N ASP A 364 -32.93 -1.41 11.52
CA ASP A 364 -34.31 -1.85 11.78
C ASP A 364 -35.10 -0.68 12.36
N VAL A 365 -36.12 -0.25 11.62
CA VAL A 365 -37.01 0.85 11.98
C VAL A 365 -38.27 0.26 12.59
N LYS A 366 -38.48 0.55 13.89
CA LYS A 366 -39.42 -0.13 14.79
C LYS A 366 -39.04 -1.60 15.03
N PRO A 367 -37.94 -1.83 15.78
CA PRO A 367 -37.52 -3.17 16.13
C PRO A 367 -38.68 -3.98 16.72
N ARG A 368 -38.92 -5.18 16.17
CA ARG A 368 -40.07 -6.10 16.41
C ARG A 368 -41.31 -5.89 15.52
N SER A 369 -41.25 -5.01 14.54
CA SER A 369 -42.24 -4.93 13.45
C SER A 369 -41.77 -5.78 12.27
N GLU A 370 -42.68 -6.45 11.55
CA GLU A 370 -42.29 -7.17 10.32
C GLU A 370 -41.96 -6.21 9.16
N ASP A 371 -42.45 -4.97 9.23
CA ASP A 371 -42.18 -3.96 8.21
C ASP A 371 -41.43 -2.74 8.76
N ASN A 372 -40.38 -2.32 8.05
CA ASN A 372 -39.65 -1.05 8.22
C ASN A 372 -40.49 0.15 7.73
N VAL A 373 -41.73 0.29 8.22
CA VAL A 373 -42.65 1.34 7.77
C VAL A 373 -42.54 2.59 8.62
N ILE A 374 -42.07 3.67 8.01
CA ILE A 374 -42.10 5.01 8.60
C ILE A 374 -43.47 5.63 8.29
N HIS A 375 -44.34 5.70 9.29
CA HIS A 375 -45.55 6.50 9.17
C HIS A 375 -45.21 7.97 9.40
N SER A 376 -45.74 8.88 8.58
CA SER A 376 -45.63 10.32 8.79
C SER A 376 -46.35 10.72 10.08
N ILE A 377 -45.59 10.76 11.17
CA ILE A 377 -46.02 11.32 12.45
C ILE A 377 -45.63 12.79 12.50
N LYS A 378 -46.60 13.68 12.76
CA LYS A 378 -46.36 15.13 12.95
C LYS A 378 -45.43 15.39 14.14
N HIS A 379 -45.48 14.53 15.15
CA HIS A 379 -44.64 14.50 16.35
C HIS A 379 -44.55 13.06 16.85
N GLY A 380 -43.37 12.60 17.27
CA GLY A 380 -43.21 11.31 17.93
C GLY A 380 -41.78 10.79 17.95
N ILE A 381 -41.60 9.71 18.69
CA ILE A 381 -40.37 8.95 18.84
C ILE A 381 -40.36 7.86 17.76
N LEU A 382 -39.32 7.83 16.95
CA LEU A 382 -39.05 6.72 16.04
C LEU A 382 -37.94 5.84 16.64
N PRO A 383 -38.26 4.62 17.12
CA PRO A 383 -37.24 3.70 17.57
C PRO A 383 -36.51 3.10 16.37
N VAL A 384 -35.19 3.13 16.41
CA VAL A 384 -34.29 2.55 15.43
C VAL A 384 -33.30 1.64 16.15
N ALA A 385 -33.05 0.45 15.61
CA ALA A 385 -31.92 -0.37 15.98
C ALA A 385 -30.90 -0.38 14.85
N ILE A 386 -29.63 -0.28 15.22
CA ILE A 386 -28.52 -0.57 14.32
C ILE A 386 -28.23 -2.05 14.48
N LEU A 387 -28.14 -2.78 13.38
CA LEU A 387 -27.95 -4.22 13.43
C LEU A 387 -26.46 -4.55 13.46
N THR A 388 -26.05 -5.36 14.44
CA THR A 388 -24.75 -6.01 14.41
C THR A 388 -24.73 -7.00 13.25
N THR A 389 -23.71 -6.90 12.40
CA THR A 389 -23.38 -7.89 11.37
C THR A 389 -22.07 -8.58 11.74
N PRO A 390 -21.68 -9.69 11.08
CA PRO A 390 -20.40 -10.36 11.38
C PRO A 390 -19.17 -9.44 11.34
N ASP A 391 -19.28 -8.35 10.57
CA ASP A 391 -18.24 -7.38 10.22
C ASP A 391 -18.59 -5.94 10.67
N PHE A 392 -19.54 -5.79 11.59
CA PHE A 392 -19.88 -4.53 12.23
C PHE A 392 -20.52 -4.77 13.60
N ASP A 393 -19.87 -4.31 14.67
CA ASP A 393 -20.42 -4.40 16.03
C ASP A 393 -21.16 -3.11 16.41
N ALA A 394 -22.49 -3.17 16.41
CA ALA A 394 -23.34 -2.05 16.80
C ALA A 394 -23.11 -1.60 18.26
N GLY A 395 -22.53 -2.45 19.11
CA GLY A 395 -22.17 -2.12 20.49
C GLY A 395 -21.04 -1.09 20.62
N ASN A 396 -20.20 -0.95 19.58
CA ASN A 396 -19.09 0.01 19.55
C ASN A 396 -19.48 1.38 19.00
N VAL A 397 -20.73 1.54 18.55
CA VAL A 397 -21.21 2.82 18.01
C VAL A 397 -21.33 3.84 19.13
N ASP A 398 -20.61 4.97 19.02
CA ASP A 398 -20.90 6.14 19.84
C ASP A 398 -22.24 6.75 19.41
N VAL A 399 -23.29 6.42 20.15
CA VAL A 399 -24.65 6.89 19.89
C VAL A 399 -24.78 8.42 19.89
N LEU A 400 -23.82 9.15 20.48
CA LEU A 400 -23.80 10.62 20.49
C LEU A 400 -23.33 11.24 19.17
N THR A 401 -22.61 10.48 18.33
CA THR A 401 -22.13 10.95 17.02
C THR A 401 -23.16 10.76 15.91
N ILE A 402 -24.21 9.98 16.17
CA ILE A 402 -25.27 9.68 15.21
C ILE A 402 -26.03 10.96 14.84
N LYS A 403 -26.19 11.19 13.55
CA LYS A 403 -26.97 12.31 13.00
C LYS A 403 -28.08 11.77 12.13
N ALA A 404 -29.33 12.18 12.40
CA ALA A 404 -30.48 11.77 11.60
C ALA A 404 -31.03 12.93 10.75
N GLY A 405 -31.09 12.69 9.43
CA GLY A 405 -31.65 13.59 8.42
C GLY A 405 -30.92 14.93 8.25
N SER A 406 -31.43 15.76 7.33
CA SER A 406 -30.87 17.06 6.95
C SER A 406 -30.81 18.13 8.05
N GLY A 407 -31.40 17.85 9.22
CA GLY A 407 -31.44 18.75 10.38
C GLY A 407 -30.48 18.43 11.52
N GLN A 408 -29.62 17.40 11.39
CA GLN A 408 -28.73 16.93 12.47
C GLN A 408 -29.45 16.74 13.81
N THR A 409 -30.59 16.06 13.80
CA THR A 409 -31.30 15.80 15.05
C THR A 409 -30.45 14.84 15.88
N THR A 410 -30.00 15.28 17.05
CA THR A 410 -29.26 14.43 17.98
C THR A 410 -30.21 13.38 18.55
N PRO A 411 -29.96 12.08 18.32
CA PRO A 411 -30.76 11.04 18.94
C PRO A 411 -30.52 11.01 20.45
N PHE A 412 -31.50 10.47 21.19
CA PHE A 412 -31.36 10.18 22.60
C PHE A 412 -31.26 8.66 22.80
N PRO A 413 -30.20 8.15 23.46
CA PRO A 413 -30.13 6.73 23.79
C PRO A 413 -31.18 6.38 24.84
N ILE A 414 -31.95 5.31 24.61
CA ILE A 414 -32.87 4.76 25.60
C ILE A 414 -32.48 3.31 25.89
N CYS A 415 -31.81 3.10 27.02
CA CYS A 415 -31.57 1.76 27.55
C CYS A 415 -32.90 1.22 28.11
N LEU A 416 -33.63 0.44 27.32
CA LEU A 416 -34.82 -0.26 27.80
C LEU A 416 -34.39 -1.51 28.57
N SER A 417 -34.37 -1.44 29.90
CA SER A 417 -34.24 -2.62 30.74
C SER A 417 -35.57 -3.37 30.79
N GLY A 418 -35.60 -4.60 30.24
CA GLY A 418 -36.67 -5.57 30.47
C GLY A 418 -37.48 -5.92 29.23
N GLU A 419 -37.25 -7.12 28.68
CA GLU A 419 -38.18 -8.26 28.81
C GLU A 419 -37.64 -9.44 27.98
N THR A 420 -37.35 -10.54 28.67
CA THR A 420 -36.90 -11.82 28.13
C THR A 420 -38.09 -12.61 27.59
N ASN A 421 -38.30 -12.60 26.27
CA ASN A 421 -39.21 -13.53 25.60
C ASN A 421 -38.47 -14.37 24.54
N GLY A 422 -37.42 -15.08 24.96
CA GLY A 422 -36.92 -16.25 24.24
C GLY A 422 -35.71 -16.07 23.34
N ASP A 423 -35.34 -14.84 22.98
CA ASP A 423 -34.09 -14.56 22.26
C ASP A 423 -33.02 -13.98 23.19
N ILE A 424 -31.77 -14.30 22.87
CA ILE A 424 -30.53 -14.09 23.64
C ILE A 424 -30.51 -12.71 24.34
N PRO A 425 -30.10 -12.62 25.62
CA PRO A 425 -30.11 -11.36 26.35
C PRO A 425 -29.15 -10.35 25.72
N ILE A 426 -29.73 -9.35 25.08
CA ILE A 426 -29.07 -8.16 24.57
C ILE A 426 -28.48 -7.39 25.77
N LYS A 427 -27.16 -7.45 25.95
CA LYS A 427 -26.40 -6.66 26.93
C LYS A 427 -25.86 -5.42 26.21
N GLY A 428 -26.59 -4.31 26.27
CA GLY A 428 -26.15 -3.06 25.67
C GLY A 428 -27.33 -2.11 25.48
N CYS A 429 -27.07 -0.80 25.40
CA CYS A 429 -28.09 0.20 25.14
C CYS A 429 -28.41 0.24 23.63
N ASP A 430 -29.00 -0.83 23.10
CA ASP A 430 -29.06 -1.09 21.66
C ASP A 430 -30.29 -0.47 20.97
N LYS A 431 -30.85 0.58 21.57
CA LYS A 431 -32.02 1.30 21.05
C LYS A 431 -31.78 2.79 21.03
N ILE A 432 -31.80 3.34 19.83
CA ILE A 432 -31.65 4.75 19.56
C ILE A 432 -33.01 5.33 19.22
N THR A 433 -33.39 6.42 19.90
CA THR A 433 -34.65 7.12 19.66
C THR A 433 -34.36 8.46 19.00
N ILE A 434 -34.97 8.68 17.84
CA ILE A 434 -34.90 9.97 17.13
C ILE A 434 -36.15 10.79 17.47
N GLU A 435 -35.97 11.97 18.09
CA GLU A 435 -37.07 12.88 18.43
C GLU A 435 -37.33 13.86 17.27
N LYS A 436 -38.42 13.69 16.51
CA LYS A 436 -38.76 14.61 15.41
C LYS A 436 -39.30 15.94 15.94
N LYS A 437 -38.45 16.98 16.01
CA LYS A 437 -38.87 18.37 16.30
C LYS A 437 -39.19 19.17 15.02
N GLY A 438 -40.42 19.00 14.54
CA GLY A 438 -41.07 19.97 13.64
C GLY A 438 -40.80 19.85 12.14
N ARG A 439 -41.82 20.28 11.38
CA ARG A 439 -42.11 20.20 9.93
C ARG A 439 -42.33 18.80 9.30
N PRO A 440 -43.27 18.69 8.33
CA PRO A 440 -43.82 17.42 7.87
C PRO A 440 -42.94 16.68 6.85
N ASP A 441 -41.90 17.32 6.33
CA ASP A 441 -41.26 16.93 5.06
C ASP A 441 -39.86 16.30 5.23
N LEU A 442 -39.57 15.74 6.41
CA LEU A 442 -38.37 14.92 6.61
C LEU A 442 -38.57 13.56 5.92
N ASP A 443 -38.13 13.45 4.67
CA ASP A 443 -37.74 12.17 4.08
C ASP A 443 -36.59 11.62 4.93
N ILE A 444 -36.88 10.61 5.74
CA ILE A 444 -35.88 9.88 6.57
C ILE A 444 -35.02 8.94 5.68
N ILE A 445 -35.19 9.00 4.35
CA ILE A 445 -34.42 8.24 3.35
C ILE A 445 -33.09 8.95 3.02
N GLU A 446 -32.45 9.57 4.00
CA GLU A 446 -31.00 9.72 3.98
C GLU A 446 -30.49 8.68 4.97
N ILE A 447 -30.11 7.55 4.40
CA ILE A 447 -29.43 6.43 5.04
C ILE A 447 -28.42 6.99 6.03
N LEU A 448 -28.45 6.48 7.26
CA LEU A 448 -27.48 6.78 8.29
C LEU A 448 -26.10 6.34 7.77
N LYS A 449 -25.37 7.26 7.14
CA LYS A 449 -23.93 7.09 6.90
C LYS A 449 -23.27 7.15 8.26
N PHE A 450 -22.85 6.00 8.77
CA PHE A 450 -22.03 5.95 9.96
C PHE A 450 -20.60 6.34 9.55
N LEU A 451 -20.26 7.59 9.84
CA LEU A 451 -18.88 7.99 10.03
C LEU A 451 -18.45 7.44 11.38
N THR A 452 -18.18 6.14 11.43
CA THR A 452 -17.43 5.57 12.53
C THR A 452 -15.99 6.00 12.34
N SER A 453 -15.55 7.02 13.10
CA SER A 453 -14.15 7.04 13.51
C SER A 453 -13.98 5.81 14.41
N PHE A 454 -13.45 4.72 13.88
CA PHE A 454 -13.09 3.55 14.68
C PHE A 454 -11.84 3.86 15.50
#